data_AF-A0A1V4W482-F1
#
_entry.id   AF-A0A1V4W482-F1
#
_cell.length_a   1.000
_cell.length_b   1.000
_cell.length_c   1.000
_cell.angle_alpha   90.00
_cell.angle_beta   90.00
_cell.angle_gamma   90.00
#
_symmetry.space_group_name_H-M   'P 1'
#
loop_
_entity.id
_entity.type
_entity.pdbx_description
1 polymer ?
#
loop_
_entity_poly.entity_id
_entity_poly.type
_entity_poly.pdbx_seq_one_letter_code
_entity_poly.pdbx_strand_id
1 'polypeptide(L)'
;MDREQKIARHYLETGVLGAYETAEVIHEEEENGKFAPCFEDATVFFDKAQTVAVRSMCIEGRWYRIRSVFPVCGNTPTDKLLSAIDADLEKEAHTA
;
A
#
# COMPACT_ATOMS: atom_id res chain seq x y z
N MET A 1 15.20 15.96 17.70
CA MET A 1 13.78 15.68 17.98
C MET A 1 13.68 14.24 18.43
N ASP A 2 13.18 14.04 19.62
CA ASP A 2 12.90 12.71 20.19
C ASP A 2 11.77 12.00 19.39
N ARG A 3 11.67 10.67 19.50
CA ARG A 3 10.70 9.84 18.79
C ARG A 3 9.26 10.28 19.09
N GLU A 4 8.95 10.63 20.33
CA GLU A 4 7.61 11.08 20.71
C GLU A 4 7.27 12.42 20.07
N GLN A 5 8.25 13.33 19.98
CA GLN A 5 8.06 14.62 19.31
C GLN A 5 7.79 14.48 17.81
N LYS A 6 8.41 13.50 17.14
CA LYS A 6 8.13 13.22 15.72
C LYS A 6 6.73 12.65 15.52
N ILE A 7 6.30 11.74 16.38
CA ILE A 7 4.95 11.14 16.37
C ILE A 7 3.90 12.23 16.60
N ALA A 8 4.10 13.09 17.61
CA ALA A 8 3.19 14.17 17.93
C ALA A 8 3.05 15.15 16.75
N ARG A 9 4.16 15.52 16.09
CA ARG A 9 4.12 16.42 14.94
C ARG A 9 3.39 15.78 13.74
N HIS A 10 3.69 14.52 13.42
CA HIS A 10 3.00 13.80 12.34
C HIS A 10 1.49 13.76 12.57
N TYR A 11 1.05 13.50 13.81
CA TYR A 11 -0.36 13.53 14.17
C TYR A 11 -0.99 14.91 14.00
N LEU A 12 -0.31 15.97 14.44
CA LEU A 12 -0.81 17.34 14.30
C LEU A 12 -0.95 17.76 12.83
N GLU A 13 -0.11 17.23 11.94
CA GLU A 13 -0.12 17.54 10.50
C GLU A 13 -1.15 16.72 9.74
N THR A 14 -1.36 15.44 10.10
CA THR A 14 -2.16 14.49 9.29
C THR A 14 -3.47 14.06 9.95
N GLY A 15 -3.65 14.29 11.25
CA GLY A 15 -4.74 13.75 12.05
C GLY A 15 -4.66 12.24 12.32
N VAL A 16 -3.56 11.58 11.94
CA VAL A 16 -3.37 10.12 12.09
C VAL A 16 -2.45 9.85 13.28
N LEU A 17 -3.01 9.28 14.36
CA LEU A 17 -2.25 8.87 15.55
C LEU A 17 -1.95 7.37 15.43
N GLY A 18 -0.69 7.04 15.25
CA GLY A 18 -0.25 5.68 14.99
C GLY A 18 0.91 5.68 14.01
N ALA A 19 1.93 4.86 14.27
CA ALA A 19 3.01 4.70 13.33
C ALA A 19 2.46 4.01 12.08
N TYR A 20 2.42 4.72 10.95
CA TYR A 20 2.92 4.09 9.72
C TYR A 20 4.39 3.78 10.01
N GLU A 21 4.64 2.71 10.74
CA GLU A 21 5.97 2.11 10.75
C GLU A 21 6.11 1.54 9.36
N THR A 22 6.95 2.18 8.55
CA THR A 22 7.41 1.60 7.31
C THR A 22 8.17 0.34 7.70
N ALA A 23 7.46 -0.77 7.81
CA ALA A 23 8.08 -2.07 7.91
C ALA A 23 8.92 -2.21 6.64
N GLU A 24 10.21 -2.46 6.80
CA GLU A 24 11.05 -2.76 5.65
C GLU A 24 10.52 -4.04 5.00
N VAL A 25 10.53 -4.09 3.67
CA VAL A 25 10.20 -5.31 2.94
C VAL A 25 11.25 -6.34 3.35
N ILE A 26 10.82 -7.43 3.96
CA ILE A 26 11.74 -8.44 4.48
C ILE A 26 12.29 -9.26 3.31
N HIS A 27 11.46 -9.52 2.31
CA HIS A 27 11.90 -9.98 0.99
C HIS A 27 10.80 -9.82 -0.06
N GLU A 28 11.18 -9.94 -1.33
CA GLU A 28 10.25 -10.03 -2.45
C GLU A 28 10.13 -11.49 -2.89
N GLU A 29 8.89 -12.00 -2.99
CA GLU A 29 8.63 -13.31 -3.59
C GLU A 29 8.31 -13.15 -5.06
N GLU A 30 9.00 -13.91 -5.91
CA GLU A 30 8.70 -14.04 -7.32
C GLU A 30 7.98 -15.37 -7.58
N GLU A 31 6.71 -15.29 -8.01
CA GLU A 31 5.98 -16.46 -8.52
C GLU A 31 5.35 -16.13 -9.87
N ASN A 32 5.68 -16.89 -10.91
CA ASN A 32 5.23 -16.67 -12.30
C ASN A 32 5.51 -15.26 -12.84
N GLY A 33 6.66 -14.66 -12.49
CA GLY A 33 7.07 -13.32 -12.95
C GLY A 33 6.37 -12.16 -12.24
N LYS A 34 5.64 -12.43 -11.16
CA LYS A 34 5.05 -11.40 -10.30
C LYS A 34 5.86 -11.24 -9.03
N PHE A 35 6.24 -10.00 -8.73
CA PHE A 35 6.89 -9.61 -7.49
C PHE A 35 5.83 -9.11 -6.50
N ALA A 36 5.87 -9.61 -5.27
CA ALA A 36 5.12 -9.00 -4.18
C ALA A 36 6.02 -8.72 -2.97
N PRO A 37 5.90 -7.54 -2.34
CA PRO A 37 6.59 -7.26 -1.10
C PRO A 37 5.97 -8.09 0.04
N CYS A 38 6.80 -8.87 0.72
CA CYS A 38 6.42 -9.67 1.88
C CYS A 38 6.90 -9.00 3.18
N PHE A 39 5.98 -8.84 4.12
CA PHE A 39 6.23 -8.35 5.48
C PHE A 39 6.03 -9.52 6.47
N GLU A 40 6.64 -9.46 7.66
CA GLU A 40 6.55 -10.54 8.66
C GLU A 40 5.11 -10.87 9.06
N ASP A 41 4.26 -9.85 9.08
CA ASP A 41 2.85 -9.96 9.44
C ASP A 41 1.95 -10.29 8.24
N ALA A 42 2.53 -10.49 7.05
CA ALA A 42 1.84 -10.70 5.79
C ALA A 42 2.06 -12.12 5.25
N THR A 43 1.00 -12.71 4.72
CA THR A 43 1.05 -13.92 3.89
C THR A 43 0.43 -13.61 2.54
N VAL A 44 1.18 -13.85 1.47
CA VAL A 44 0.74 -13.60 0.09
C VAL A 44 0.50 -14.95 -0.59
N PHE A 45 -0.60 -15.04 -1.33
CA PHE A 45 -0.95 -16.20 -2.16
C PHE A 45 -1.08 -15.73 -3.60
N PHE A 46 -0.32 -16.34 -4.50
CA PHE A 46 -0.46 -16.11 -5.92
C PHE A 46 -1.34 -17.19 -6.55
N ASP A 47 -2.38 -16.78 -7.25
CA ASP A 47 -3.22 -17.64 -8.09
C ASP A 47 -3.22 -17.09 -9.53
N LYS A 48 -3.60 -17.93 -10.49
CA LYS A 48 -3.64 -17.59 -11.92
C LYS A 48 -4.58 -16.44 -12.24
N ALA A 49 -5.64 -16.24 -11.44
CA ALA A 49 -6.65 -15.20 -11.64
C ALA A 49 -6.52 -14.00 -10.69
N GLN A 50 -5.91 -14.18 -9.52
CA GLN A 50 -5.80 -13.15 -8.50
C GLN A 50 -4.63 -13.37 -7.55
N THR A 51 -4.16 -12.30 -6.92
CA THR A 51 -3.21 -12.35 -5.81
C THR A 51 -3.97 -11.99 -4.53
N VAL A 52 -3.81 -12.77 -3.48
CA VAL A 52 -4.43 -12.52 -2.17
C VAL A 52 -3.36 -12.21 -1.16
N ALA A 53 -3.43 -11.05 -0.53
CA ALA A 53 -2.57 -10.69 0.60
C ALA A 53 -3.39 -10.70 1.90
N VAL A 54 -2.90 -11.40 2.91
CA VAL A 54 -3.50 -11.45 4.25
C VAL A 54 -2.51 -10.85 5.24
N ARG A 55 -2.92 -9.85 6.02
CA ARG A 55 -2.11 -9.29 7.11
C ARG A 55 -2.81 -9.45 8.44
N SER A 56 -2.06 -9.83 9.46
CA SER A 56 -2.54 -9.91 10.85
C SER A 56 -1.89 -8.83 11.68
N MET A 57 -2.66 -7.83 12.08
CA MET A 57 -2.16 -6.66 12.80
C MET A 57 -2.71 -6.62 14.22
N CYS A 58 -1.89 -6.25 15.19
CA CYS A 58 -2.35 -5.93 16.54
C CYS A 58 -2.29 -4.40 16.72
N ILE A 59 -3.45 -3.76 16.84
CA ILE A 59 -3.57 -2.30 17.01
C ILE A 59 -4.31 -2.07 18.33
N GLU A 60 -3.67 -1.39 19.28
CA GLU A 60 -4.21 -1.09 20.61
C GLU A 60 -4.76 -2.33 21.35
N GLY A 61 -4.07 -3.47 21.23
CA GLY A 61 -4.47 -4.73 21.88
C GLY A 61 -5.63 -5.45 21.20
N ARG A 62 -6.11 -4.96 20.05
CA ARG A 62 -7.11 -5.64 19.21
C ARG A 62 -6.43 -6.23 17.98
N TRP A 63 -6.80 -7.47 17.65
CA TRP A 63 -6.31 -8.15 16.45
C TRP A 63 -7.21 -7.86 15.26
N TYR A 64 -6.61 -7.38 14.18
CA TYR A 64 -7.25 -7.11 12.89
C TYR A 64 -6.67 -8.06 11.85
N ARG A 65 -7.54 -8.66 11.04
CA ARG A 65 -7.13 -9.45 9.88
C ARG A 65 -7.58 -8.73 8.62
N ILE A 66 -6.62 -8.20 7.88
CA ILE A 66 -6.87 -7.52 6.60
C ILE A 66 -6.67 -8.55 5.49
N ARG A 67 -7.64 -8.68 4.61
CA ARG A 67 -7.55 -9.53 3.41
C ARG A 67 -7.79 -8.67 2.17
N SER A 68 -6.77 -8.57 1.34
CA SER A 68 -6.82 -7.86 0.07
C SER A 68 -6.79 -8.87 -1.08
N VAL A 69 -7.62 -8.65 -2.09
CA VAL A 69 -7.66 -9.47 -3.32
C VAL A 69 -7.38 -8.55 -4.50
N PHE A 70 -6.31 -8.83 -5.21
CA PHE A 70 -5.86 -8.08 -6.37
C PHE A 70 -6.08 -8.91 -7.62
N PRO A 71 -6.83 -8.43 -8.63
CA PRO A 71 -6.96 -9.15 -9.88
C PRO A 71 -5.60 -9.22 -10.61
N VAL A 72 -5.34 -10.31 -11.34
CA VAL A 72 -4.12 -10.45 -12.16
C VAL A 72 -4.11 -9.45 -13.32
N CYS A 73 -5.28 -9.06 -13.81
CA CYS A 73 -5.45 -8.16 -14.93
C CYS A 73 -6.43 -7.02 -14.61
N GLY A 74 -6.15 -5.84 -15.15
CA GLY A 74 -6.89 -4.61 -14.92
C GLY A 74 -6.01 -3.52 -14.31
N ASN A 75 -6.40 -2.26 -14.50
CA ASN A 75 -5.66 -1.12 -13.99
C ASN A 75 -5.63 -1.18 -12.45
N THR A 76 -4.42 -1.28 -11.89
CA THR A 76 -4.21 -1.09 -10.45
C THR A 76 -4.73 0.29 -10.02
N PRO A 77 -5.02 0.53 -8.73
CA PRO A 77 -5.33 1.87 -8.25
C PRO A 77 -4.28 2.90 -8.68
N THR A 78 -3.00 2.52 -8.75
CA THR A 78 -1.91 3.34 -9.26
C THR A 78 -2.04 3.61 -10.77
N ASP A 79 -2.32 2.60 -11.60
CA ASP A 79 -2.49 2.78 -13.05
C ASP A 79 -3.66 3.73 -13.36
N LYS A 80 -4.74 3.66 -12.58
CA LYS A 80 -5.88 4.58 -12.71
C LYS A 80 -5.52 6.00 -12.30
N LEU A 81 -4.74 6.16 -11.23
CA LEU A 81 -4.26 7.47 -10.78
C LEU A 81 -3.34 8.11 -11.83
N LEU A 82 -2.40 7.34 -12.38
CA LEU A 82 -1.51 7.81 -13.45
C LEU A 82 -2.30 8.20 -14.70
N SER A 83 -3.26 7.37 -15.12
CA SER A 83 -4.14 7.69 -16.26
C SER A 83 -4.95 8.98 -16.05
N ALA A 84 -5.37 9.27 -14.81
CA ALA A 84 -6.08 10.51 -14.49
C ALA A 84 -5.15 11.73 -14.55
N ILE A 85 -3.92 11.60 -14.07
CA ILE A 85 -2.89 12.65 -14.15
C ILE A 85 -2.59 12.96 -15.63
N ASP A 86 -2.35 11.93 -16.45
CA ASP A 86 -2.06 12.09 -17.88
C ASP A 86 -3.21 12.82 -18.60
N ALA A 87 -4.47 12.44 -18.32
CA ALA A 87 -5.63 13.07 -18.92
C ALA A 87 -5.81 14.55 -18.52
N ASP A 88 -5.40 14.94 -17.32
CA ASP A 88 -5.47 16.33 -16.88
C ASP A 88 -4.33 17.16 -17.50
N LEU A 89 -3.12 16.62 -17.60
CA LEU A 89 -2.01 17.26 -18.30
C LEU A 89 -2.30 17.47 -19.80
N GLU A 90 -2.95 16.50 -20.45
CA GLU A 90 -3.38 16.64 -21.85
C GLU A 90 -4.41 17.77 -22.02
N LYS A 91 -5.36 17.92 -21.10
CA LYS A 91 -6.33 19.03 -21.14
C LYS A 91 -5.63 20.37 -21.02
N GLU A 92 -4.69 20.51 -20.08
CA GLU A 92 -3.94 21.75 -19.87
C GLU A 92 -3.13 22.13 -21.10
N ALA A 93 -2.49 21.16 -21.77
CA ALA A 93 -1.72 21.37 -23.00
C ALA A 93 -2.58 21.81 -24.21
N HIS A 94 -3.86 21.43 -24.27
CA HIS A 94 -4.78 21.83 -25.34
C HIS A 94 -5.47 23.18 -25.11
N THR A 95 -5.30 23.77 -23.93
CA THR A 95 -5.84 25.10 -23.56
C THR A 95 -4.81 26.24 -23.62
N ALA A 96 -3.57 25.96 -24.03
CA ALA A 96 -2.47 26.92 -24.14
C ALA A 96 -2.29 27.49 -25.56
#